data_AF-A0A9P0EYI0-F1
#
_entry.id   AF-A0A9P0EYI0-F1
#
_cell.length_a   1.000
_cell.length_b   1.000
_cell.length_c   1.000
_cell.angle_alpha   90.00
_cell.angle_beta   90.00
_cell.angle_gamma   90.00
#
_symmetry.space_group_name_H-M   'P 1'
#
loop_
_entity.id
_entity.type
_entity.pdbx_description
1 polymer ?
#
loop_
_entity_poly.entity_id
_entity_poly.type
_entity_poly.pdbx_seq_one_letter_code
_entity_poly.pdbx_strand_id
1 'polypeptide(L)'
;MLELIEANVEGLLGQEWYQLEGSVEILRPFDEATTQLSSETLPALSILIPVLKGLNHGLEKIISKKKTGANFARQVVKTLKARFPDFSDDCIDNCCLTHNIRLQ
;
A
#
# COMPACT_ATOMS: atom_id res chain seq x y z
N MET A 1 2.72 30.03 -31.06
CA MET A 1 1.29 29.70 -30.91
C MET A 1 1.25 28.18 -30.80
N LEU A 2 1.10 27.64 -29.60
CA LEU A 2 1.00 26.19 -29.37
C LEU A 2 -0.47 25.82 -29.57
N GLU A 3 -0.77 25.09 -30.65
CA GLU A 3 -2.08 24.49 -30.85
C GLU A 3 -2.26 23.42 -29.77
N LEU A 4 -3.17 23.70 -28.82
CA LEU A 4 -3.67 22.69 -27.91
C LEU A 4 -4.43 21.69 -28.77
N ILE A 5 -3.85 20.51 -28.98
CA ILE A 5 -4.56 19.36 -29.50
C ILE A 5 -5.70 19.11 -28.51
N GLU A 6 -6.92 19.48 -28.88
CA GLU A 6 -8.13 19.04 -28.18
C GLU A 6 -8.21 17.52 -28.38
N ALA A 7 -7.51 16.80 -27.51
CA ALA A 7 -7.75 15.39 -27.35
C ALA A 7 -9.24 15.26 -27.03
N ASN A 8 -9.98 14.56 -27.88
CA ASN A 8 -11.34 14.14 -27.61
C ASN A 8 -11.28 13.15 -26.43
N VAL A 9 -11.15 13.69 -25.22
CA VAL A 9 -11.17 12.91 -23.98
C VAL A 9 -12.64 12.64 -23.71
N GLU A 10 -13.12 11.48 -24.17
CA GLU A 10 -14.38 10.94 -23.69
C GLU A 10 -14.29 10.86 -22.15
N GLY A 11 -15.21 11.53 -21.48
CA GLY A 11 -15.25 11.56 -20.03
C GLY A 11 -15.51 10.16 -19.46
N LEU A 12 -15.01 9.91 -18.25
CA LEU A 12 -15.25 8.64 -17.56
C LEU A 12 -16.75 8.41 -17.35
N LEU A 13 -17.19 7.18 -17.58
CA LEU A 13 -18.53 6.71 -17.26
C LEU A 13 -18.74 6.65 -15.74
N GLY A 14 -19.99 6.68 -15.29
CA GLY A 14 -20.32 6.65 -13.86
C GLY A 14 -19.75 5.44 -13.11
N GLN A 15 -19.65 4.29 -13.77
CA GLN A 15 -19.03 3.09 -13.19
C GLN A 15 -17.52 3.25 -13.00
N GLU A 16 -16.84 3.94 -13.93
CA GLU A 16 -15.40 4.18 -13.86
C GLU A 16 -15.08 5.20 -12.75
N TRP A 17 -15.90 6.25 -12.63
CA TRP A 17 -15.83 7.17 -11.49
C TRP A 17 -16.02 6.47 -10.15
N TYR A 18 -16.99 5.56 -10.07
CA TYR A 18 -17.22 4.77 -8.86
C TYR A 18 -16.01 3.91 -8.49
N GLN A 19 -15.37 3.27 -9.48
CA GLN A 19 -14.13 2.50 -9.25
C GLN A 19 -12.96 3.39 -8.82
N LEU A 20 -12.85 4.59 -9.40
CA LEU A 20 -11.83 5.57 -9.05
C LEU A 20 -11.99 6.04 -7.61
N GLU A 21 -13.23 6.31 -7.17
CA GLU A 21 -13.53 6.71 -5.80
C GLU A 21 -13.06 5.65 -4.78
N GLY A 22 -13.34 4.37 -5.06
CA GLY A 22 -12.83 3.28 -4.22
C GLY A 22 -11.30 3.19 -4.20
N SER A 23 -10.65 3.58 -5.30
CA SER A 23 -9.17 3.62 -5.37
C SER A 23 -8.60 4.78 -4.55
N VAL A 24 -9.25 5.95 -4.56
CA VAL A 24 -8.88 7.09 -3.71
C VAL A 24 -9.02 6.75 -2.23
N GLU A 25 -10.09 6.03 -1.83
CA GLU A 25 -10.25 5.57 -0.44
C GLU A 25 -9.08 4.67 0.00
N ILE A 26 -8.60 3.80 -0.90
CA ILE A 26 -7.48 2.90 -0.66
C ILE A 26 -6.15 3.65 -0.56
N LEU A 27 -5.94 4.68 -1.38
CA LEU A 27 -4.67 5.41 -1.45
C LEU A 27 -4.51 6.49 -0.38
N ARG A 28 -5.60 7.06 0.13
CA ARG A 28 -5.56 8.10 1.17
C ARG A 28 -4.66 7.78 2.38
N PRO A 29 -4.75 6.60 3.02
CA PRO A 29 -3.87 6.30 4.15
C PRO A 29 -2.39 6.18 3.75
N PHE A 30 -2.08 5.89 2.48
CA PHE A 30 -0.70 5.89 1.99
C PHE A 30 -0.15 7.31 1.82
N ASP A 31 -0.98 8.28 1.48
CA ASP A 31 -0.59 9.69 1.41
C ASP A 31 -0.17 10.20 2.80
N GLU A 32 -0.98 9.90 3.82
CA GLU A 32 -0.67 10.22 5.22
C GLU A 32 0.61 9.52 5.69
N ALA A 33 0.72 8.20 5.44
CA ALA A 33 1.90 7.43 5.80
C ALA A 33 3.16 7.94 5.09
N THR A 34 3.07 8.27 3.81
CA THR A 34 4.20 8.77 3.03
C THR A 34 4.63 10.14 3.54
N THR A 35 3.68 11.03 3.85
CA THR A 35 3.96 12.34 4.42
C THR A 35 4.67 12.24 5.78
N GLN A 36 4.24 11.29 6.62
CA GLN A 36 4.89 11.04 7.91
C GLN A 36 6.29 10.45 7.76
N LEU A 37 6.48 9.52 6.82
CA LEU A 37 7.75 8.83 6.60
C LEU A 37 8.74 9.65 5.75
N SER A 38 8.27 10.64 4.99
CA SER A 38 9.10 11.52 4.16
C SER A 38 9.71 12.68 4.94
N SER A 39 9.67 12.64 6.28
CA SER A 39 10.36 13.64 7.10
C SER A 39 11.85 13.70 6.77
N GLU A 40 12.49 14.85 6.95
CA GLU A 40 13.93 15.04 6.70
C GLU A 40 14.82 14.06 7.47
N THR A 41 14.30 13.49 8.56
CA THR A 41 14.90 12.39 9.30
C THR A 41 14.47 11.04 8.73
N LEU A 42 15.45 10.18 8.43
CA LEU A 42 15.20 8.78 8.07
C LEU A 42 14.30 8.13 9.12
N PRO A 43 13.09 7.65 8.75
CA PRO A 43 12.21 7.01 9.71
C PRO A 43 12.88 5.75 10.25
N ALA A 44 12.91 5.61 11.57
CA ALA A 44 13.40 4.40 12.20
C ALA A 44 12.50 3.21 11.82
N LEU A 45 13.09 2.01 11.72
CA LEU A 45 12.34 0.76 11.47
C LEU A 45 11.20 0.54 12.47
N SER A 46 11.37 1.05 13.70
CA SER A 46 10.36 1.03 14.76
C SER A 46 9.09 1.83 14.42
N ILE A 47 9.16 2.80 13.51
CA ILE A 47 8.00 3.55 13.00
C ILE A 47 7.45 2.89 11.73
N LEU A 48 8.34 2.41 10.85
CA LEU A 48 7.95 1.83 9.57
C LEU A 48 7.11 0.56 9.72
N ILE A 49 7.50 -0.38 10.59
CA ILE A 49 6.80 -1.66 10.75
C ILE A 49 5.35 -1.45 11.23
N PRO A 50 5.07 -0.66 12.29
CA PRO A 50 3.69 -0.37 12.69
C PRO A 50 2.86 0.30 11.59
N VAL A 51 3.45 1.22 10.82
CA VAL A 51 2.75 1.88 9.70
C VAL A 51 2.36 0.87 8.63
N LEU A 52 3.27 -0.01 8.22
CA LEU A 52 2.99 -1.07 7.25
C LEU A 52 1.90 -2.03 7.74
N LYS A 53 1.95 -2.45 9.02
CA LYS A 53 0.91 -3.29 9.62
C LYS A 53 -0.45 -2.60 9.65
N GLY A 54 -0.48 -1.31 10.00
CA GLY A 54 -1.70 -0.50 10.00
C GLY A 54 -2.32 -0.37 8.61
N LEU A 55 -1.50 -0.07 7.59
CA LEU A 55 -1.93 -0.02 6.19
C LEU A 55 -2.51 -1.36 5.73
N ASN A 56 -1.80 -2.46 5.98
CA ASN A 56 -2.26 -3.79 5.60
C ASN A 56 -3.57 -4.17 6.30
N HIS A 57 -3.71 -3.90 7.60
CA HIS A 57 -4.96 -4.13 8.33
C HIS A 57 -6.13 -3.33 7.75
N GLY A 58 -5.90 -2.06 7.38
CA GLY A 58 -6.89 -1.21 6.72
C GLY A 58 -7.37 -1.81 5.38
N LEU A 59 -6.44 -2.29 4.56
CA LEU A 59 -6.76 -2.94 3.29
C LEU A 59 -7.55 -4.24 3.47
N GLU A 60 -7.15 -5.10 4.40
CA GLU A 60 -7.86 -6.36 4.71
C GLU A 60 -9.30 -6.12 5.16
N LYS A 61 -9.54 -5.02 5.89
CA LYS A 61 -10.88 -4.58 6.27
C LYS A 61 -11.71 -4.12 5.06
N ILE A 62 -11.12 -3.41 4.10
CA ILE A 62 -11.78 -3.01 2.84
C ILE A 62 -12.16 -4.26 2.03
N ILE A 63 -11.24 -5.23 1.92
CA ILE A 63 -11.45 -6.50 1.21
C ILE A 63 -12.58 -7.29 1.85
N SER A 64 -12.56 -7.46 3.17
CA SER A 64 -13.55 -8.24 3.93
C SER A 64 -14.95 -7.65 3.84
N LYS A 65 -15.06 -6.31 3.83
CA LYS A 65 -16.33 -5.60 3.66
C LYS A 65 -16.83 -5.55 2.22
N LYS A 66 -16.08 -6.12 1.26
CA LYS A 66 -16.39 -6.10 -0.18
C LYS A 66 -16.70 -4.68 -0.69
N LYS A 67 -16.00 -3.68 -0.16
CA LYS A 67 -16.12 -2.30 -0.60
C LYS A 67 -15.66 -2.14 -2.04
N THR A 68 -16.06 -1.03 -2.66
CA THR A 68 -15.52 -0.57 -3.94
C THR A 68 -14.00 -0.49 -3.85
N GLY A 69 -13.31 -0.99 -4.88
CA GLY A 69 -11.85 -1.08 -4.87
C GLY A 69 -11.27 -2.33 -4.18
N ALA A 70 -12.07 -3.27 -3.67
CA ALA A 70 -11.54 -4.49 -3.03
C ALA A 70 -10.55 -5.29 -3.92
N ASN A 71 -10.72 -5.27 -5.24
CA ASN A 71 -9.76 -5.86 -6.18
C ASN A 71 -8.43 -5.12 -6.18
N PHE A 72 -8.46 -3.78 -6.20
CA PHE A 72 -7.27 -2.96 -6.09
C PHE A 72 -6.59 -3.15 -4.74
N ALA A 73 -7.34 -3.14 -3.63
CA ALA A 73 -6.83 -3.42 -2.29
C ALA A 73 -6.10 -4.76 -2.21
N ARG A 74 -6.66 -5.83 -2.82
CA ARG A 74 -6.00 -7.15 -2.91
C ARG A 74 -4.65 -7.08 -3.63
N GLN A 75 -4.54 -6.31 -4.70
CA GLN A 75 -3.27 -6.14 -5.41
C GLN A 75 -2.27 -5.36 -4.56
N VAL A 76 -2.71 -4.30 -3.88
CA VAL A 76 -1.86 -3.53 -2.97
C VAL A 76 -1.33 -4.40 -1.82
N VAL A 77 -2.17 -5.22 -1.19
CA VAL A 77 -1.73 -6.18 -0.16
C VAL A 77 -0.68 -7.14 -0.70
N LYS A 78 -0.90 -7.73 -1.88
CA LYS A 78 0.08 -8.62 -2.52
C LYS A 78 1.41 -7.91 -2.75
N THR A 79 1.38 -6.68 -3.26
CA THR A 79 2.58 -5.88 -3.51
C THR A 79 3.29 -5.52 -2.21
N LEU A 80 2.56 -5.15 -1.16
CA LEU A 80 3.14 -4.84 0.15
C LEU A 80 3.88 -6.05 0.72
N LYS A 81 3.23 -7.22 0.78
CA LYS A 81 3.84 -8.46 1.29
C LYS A 81 5.07 -8.88 0.47
N ALA A 82 5.04 -8.69 -0.84
CA ALA A 82 6.17 -9.00 -1.71
C ALA A 82 7.36 -8.05 -1.52
N ARG A 83 7.11 -6.76 -1.24
CA ARG A 83 8.16 -5.75 -1.05
C ARG A 83 8.74 -5.73 0.35
N PHE A 84 7.93 -6.09 1.35
CA PHE A 84 8.30 -6.05 2.75
C PHE A 84 7.90 -7.39 3.40
N PRO A 85 8.70 -8.45 3.26
CA PRO A 85 8.35 -9.76 3.84
C PRO A 85 8.29 -9.71 5.38
N ASP A 86 9.14 -8.90 6.01
CA ASP A 86 9.36 -8.88 7.46
C ASP A 86 8.17 -8.31 8.27
N PHE A 87 7.22 -7.61 7.65
CA PHE A 87 6.00 -7.14 8.36
C PHE A 87 4.83 -8.09 8.22
N SER A 88 4.91 -9.10 7.33
CA SER A 88 3.91 -10.14 7.25
C SER A 88 3.98 -10.98 8.53
N ASP A 89 2.84 -11.18 9.20
CA ASP A 89 2.78 -11.97 10.44
C ASP A 89 3.14 -13.46 10.21
N ASP A 90 3.43 -13.85 8.97
CA ASP A 90 3.88 -15.17 8.54
C ASP A 90 5.38 -15.45 8.85
N CYS A 91 6.14 -14.44 9.30
CA CYS A 91 7.59 -14.56 9.53
C CYS A 91 8.04 -14.88 10.96
N ILE A 92 7.14 -15.08 11.93
CA ILE A 92 7.55 -15.47 13.29
C ILE A 92 8.25 -16.85 13.29
N ASP A 93 7.99 -17.70 12.30
CA ASP A 93 8.55 -19.05 12.26
C ASP A 93 9.87 -19.18 11.46
N ASN A 94 10.30 -18.16 10.70
CA ASN A 94 11.48 -18.30 9.80
C ASN A 94 12.58 -17.23 9.94
N CYS A 95 12.38 -16.14 10.70
CA CYS A 95 13.48 -15.19 10.96
C CYS A 95 14.52 -15.70 11.98
N CYS A 96 14.32 -16.87 12.61
CA CYS A 96 15.28 -17.42 13.56
C CYS A 96 16.39 -18.30 12.94
N LEU A 97 16.42 -18.53 11.62
CA LEU A 97 17.34 -19.53 11.02
C LEU A 97 18.45 -19.02 10.10
N THR A 98 18.70 -17.71 9.98
CA THR A 98 19.81 -17.20 9.15
C THR A 98 20.86 -16.35 9.87
N HIS A 99 20.90 -16.36 11.20
CA HIS A 99 22.10 -15.96 11.95
C HIS A 99 22.86 -17.19 12.47
N ASN A 100 23.39 -18.00 11.54
CA ASN A 100 24.57 -18.80 11.84
C ASN A 100 25.77 -17.84 11.96
N ILE A 101 25.89 -17.22 13.13
CA ILE A 101 27.14 -16.68 13.61
C ILE A 101 28.07 -17.89 13.77
N ARG A 102 28.90 -18.13 12.75
CA ARG A 102 30.11 -18.94 12.91
C ARG A 102 31.08 -18.13 13.77
N LEU A 103 31.05 -18.39 15.07
CA LEU A 103 32.19 -18.14 15.94
C LEU A 103 32.72 -19.50 16.42
N GLN A 104 34.02 -19.66 16.19
CA GLN A 104 34.92 -20.79 16.43
C GLN A 104 35.06 -21.78 15.27
#